data_AF-K1M9C8-F1
#
_entry.id   AF-K1M9C8-F1
#
_cell.length_a   1.000
_cell.length_b   1.000
_cell.length_c   1.000
_cell.angle_alpha   90.00
_cell.angle_beta   90.00
_cell.angle_gamma   90.00
#
_symmetry.space_group_name_H-M   'P 1'
#
loop_
_entity.id
_entity.type
_entity.pdbx_description
1 polymer ?
#
loop_
_entity_poly.entity_id
_entity_poly.type
_entity_poly.pdbx_seq_one_letter_code
_entity_poly.pdbx_strand_id
1 'polypeptide(L)'
;MKKFLKALSAAVVLAGSFIGLGTEVSAEPKFEDEKVTVGVCSEAEEEVWKVVAERAKEEGIEIEIVLFTDYVQPNISLQDGSVDLNAFQHVAFLNDWNDSNDGDLVPIGYTYVTPIGVYSDKIESLDELKDGDTVAIPNDPTNGGRALLALELAGVIEVDDAAGILPEVKDITSNPKNIQFEELEAGQLARVLPDVAAAVINNTFALDAGLNQESAIFLDTDNPAELSDDYKNVIATRKDDKDNEVYRFIVSLYQTDEVKEKLAEVSDGGDVPAWSDQDDL
;
A
#
# COMPACT_ATOMS: atom_id res chain seq x y z
N MET A 1 -77.08 30.81 -25.34
CA MET A 1 -77.08 32.07 -26.12
C MET A 1 -75.65 32.51 -26.34
N LYS A 2 -75.28 32.75 -27.61
CA LYS A 2 -74.13 33.54 -28.14
C LYS A 2 -72.74 33.23 -27.54
N LYS A 3 -71.89 32.37 -28.13
CA LYS A 3 -71.11 32.48 -29.39
C LYS A 3 -70.04 33.59 -29.40
N PHE A 4 -68.83 33.17 -29.83
CA PHE A 4 -67.76 33.90 -30.54
C PHE A 4 -66.83 34.81 -29.70
N LEU A 5 -65.51 34.93 -29.94
CA LEU A 5 -64.68 34.70 -31.14
C LEU A 5 -63.17 34.57 -30.76
N LYS A 6 -62.40 33.89 -31.63
CA LYS A 6 -60.93 33.72 -31.64
C LYS A 6 -60.17 34.97 -32.10
N ALA A 7 -58.92 35.16 -31.67
CA ALA A 7 -57.73 35.63 -32.44
C ALA A 7 -56.52 35.68 -31.47
N LEU A 8 -55.44 34.90 -31.59
CA LEU A 8 -54.36 34.78 -32.60
C LEU A 8 -53.33 35.94 -32.60
N SER A 9 -52.12 35.60 -32.13
CA SER A 9 -50.76 36.09 -32.46
C SER A 9 -50.34 37.56 -32.24
N ALA A 10 -49.34 37.73 -31.37
CA ALA A 10 -48.08 38.41 -31.72
C ALA A 10 -46.97 38.01 -30.72
N ALA A 11 -45.97 37.28 -31.21
CA ALA A 11 -44.70 37.10 -30.53
C ALA A 11 -43.95 38.45 -30.53
N VAL A 12 -43.55 38.92 -29.35
CA VAL A 12 -42.50 39.94 -29.22
C VAL A 12 -41.35 39.27 -28.48
N VAL A 13 -40.32 38.92 -29.25
CA VAL A 13 -38.99 38.61 -28.74
C VAL A 13 -38.41 39.93 -28.24
N LEU A 14 -38.32 40.09 -26.93
CA LEU A 14 -37.48 41.10 -26.29
C LEU A 14 -36.29 40.37 -25.67
N ALA A 15 -35.20 40.36 -26.43
CA ALA A 15 -33.88 40.01 -25.93
C ALA A 15 -33.49 41.02 -24.84
N GLY A 16 -33.52 40.57 -23.59
CA GLY A 16 -32.95 41.28 -22.44
C GLY A 16 -31.69 40.55 -21.99
N SER A 17 -30.54 41.15 -22.26
CA SER A 17 -29.22 40.69 -21.85
C SER A 17 -29.02 40.75 -20.33
N PHE A 18 -28.38 39.70 -19.79
CA PHE A 18 -27.42 39.64 -18.67
C PHE A 18 -27.62 40.54 -17.44
N ILE A 19 -27.83 39.90 -16.28
CA ILE A 19 -26.78 39.68 -15.26
C ILE A 19 -27.18 38.36 -14.56
N GLY A 20 -26.60 37.25 -15.02
CA GLY A 20 -26.53 36.04 -14.21
C GLY A 20 -25.40 36.25 -13.22
N LEU A 21 -25.74 36.70 -12.00
CA LEU A 21 -24.81 36.63 -10.88
C LEU A 21 -24.68 35.14 -10.54
N GLY A 22 -23.77 34.47 -11.22
CA GLY A 22 -23.33 33.13 -10.85
C GLY A 22 -22.71 33.25 -9.47
N THR A 23 -23.52 33.01 -8.44
CA THR A 23 -23.00 32.63 -7.14
C THR A 23 -22.35 31.28 -7.38
N GLU A 24 -21.02 31.26 -7.47
CA GLU A 24 -20.25 30.07 -7.15
C GLU A 24 -20.69 29.71 -5.73
N VAL A 25 -21.61 28.76 -5.63
CA VAL A 25 -21.87 28.07 -4.39
C VAL A 25 -20.61 27.26 -4.15
N SER A 26 -19.64 27.87 -3.46
CA SER A 26 -18.57 27.12 -2.83
C SER A 26 -19.26 26.11 -1.94
N ALA A 27 -19.08 24.82 -2.22
CA ALA A 27 -19.54 23.78 -1.31
C ALA A 27 -18.91 24.07 0.07
N GLU A 28 -19.73 24.04 1.12
CA GLU A 28 -19.19 24.09 2.48
C GLU A 28 -18.44 22.77 2.75
N PRO A 29 -17.29 22.82 3.44
CA PRO A 29 -16.51 21.62 3.75
C PRO A 29 -17.35 20.65 4.60
N LYS A 30 -17.15 19.34 4.40
CA LYS A 30 -17.88 18.32 5.13
C LYS A 30 -17.55 18.30 6.64
N PHE A 31 -16.33 18.67 7.01
CA PHE A 31 -15.84 18.67 8.39
C PHE A 31 -15.36 20.07 8.81
N GLU A 32 -15.26 20.30 10.13
CA GLU A 32 -14.85 21.59 10.71
C GLU A 32 -13.46 21.48 11.36
N ASP A 33 -12.41 21.77 10.59
CA ASP A 33 -11.00 21.87 11.06
C ASP A 33 -10.47 20.63 11.80
N GLU A 34 -10.78 19.44 11.26
CA GLU A 34 -10.26 18.17 11.78
C GLU A 34 -8.76 18.02 11.48
N LYS A 35 -8.03 17.35 12.37
CA LYS A 35 -6.60 17.05 12.18
C LYS A 35 -6.36 15.56 12.32
N VAL A 36 -5.64 14.98 11.37
CA VAL A 36 -5.33 13.54 11.35
C VAL A 36 -3.87 13.33 11.02
N THR A 37 -3.17 12.51 11.79
CA THR A 37 -1.78 12.12 11.51
C THR A 37 -1.71 10.73 10.88
N VAL A 38 -0.98 10.60 9.77
CA VAL A 38 -0.83 9.33 9.02
C VAL A 38 0.64 8.92 8.95
N GLY A 39 0.96 7.72 9.45
CA GLY A 39 2.29 7.12 9.33
C GLY A 39 2.50 6.33 8.04
N VAL A 40 3.60 6.58 7.33
CA VAL A 40 4.01 5.88 6.09
C VAL A 40 5.50 5.48 6.14
N CYS A 41 5.95 4.57 5.28
CA CYS A 41 7.32 4.03 5.32
C CYS A 41 8.16 4.25 4.05
N SER A 42 7.68 5.01 3.06
CA SER A 42 8.51 5.44 1.92
C SER A 42 8.17 6.85 1.46
N GLU A 43 9.13 7.47 0.76
CA GLU A 43 8.89 8.72 0.04
C GLU A 43 7.83 8.53 -1.06
N ALA A 44 7.79 7.35 -1.71
CA ALA A 44 6.75 7.01 -2.69
C ALA A 44 5.35 7.02 -2.07
N GLU A 45 5.16 6.38 -0.91
CA GLU A 45 3.90 6.44 -0.15
C GLU A 45 3.56 7.86 0.31
N GLU A 46 4.56 8.64 0.75
CA GLU A 46 4.36 10.04 1.14
C GLU A 46 3.77 10.86 -0.02
N GLU A 47 4.25 10.66 -1.24
CA GLU A 47 3.73 11.34 -2.44
C GLU A 47 2.29 10.92 -2.78
N VAL A 48 1.89 9.68 -2.51
CA VAL A 48 0.49 9.23 -2.64
C VAL A 48 -0.37 9.92 -1.59
N TRP A 49 0.07 9.93 -0.33
CA TRP A 49 -0.68 10.54 0.77
C TRP A 49 -0.77 12.06 0.67
N LYS A 50 0.17 12.74 -0.01
CA LYS A 50 0.05 14.17 -0.35
C LYS A 50 -1.17 14.46 -1.24
N VAL A 51 -1.48 13.58 -2.20
CA VAL A 51 -2.70 13.71 -3.04
C VAL A 51 -3.96 13.58 -2.17
N VAL A 52 -3.97 12.61 -1.24
CA VAL A 52 -5.08 12.42 -0.30
C VAL A 52 -5.23 13.62 0.62
N ALA A 53 -4.12 14.15 1.15
CA ALA A 53 -4.09 15.32 2.03
C ALA A 53 -4.59 16.59 1.35
N GLU A 54 -4.22 16.83 0.08
CA GLU A 54 -4.70 17.98 -0.69
C GLU A 54 -6.23 17.96 -0.82
N ARG A 55 -6.80 16.80 -1.10
CA ARG A 55 -8.25 16.62 -1.22
C ARG A 55 -8.97 16.65 0.12
N ALA A 56 -8.37 16.08 1.16
CA ALA A 56 -8.91 16.11 2.52
C ALA A 56 -9.03 17.56 3.04
N LYS A 57 -8.09 18.43 2.65
CA LYS A 57 -8.10 19.85 3.02
C LYS A 57 -9.30 20.61 2.45
N GLU A 58 -9.77 20.26 1.25
CA GLU A 58 -10.99 20.86 0.67
C GLU A 58 -12.25 20.53 1.49
N GLU A 59 -12.19 19.43 2.24
CA GLU A 59 -13.27 18.89 3.06
C GLU A 59 -13.13 19.25 4.55
N GLY A 60 -12.15 20.11 4.89
CA GLY A 60 -11.93 20.59 6.26
C GLY A 60 -11.09 19.67 7.13
N ILE A 61 -10.29 18.78 6.54
CA ILE A 61 -9.39 17.86 7.25
C ILE A 61 -7.93 18.19 6.91
N GLU A 62 -7.12 18.51 7.92
CA GLU A 62 -5.66 18.66 7.79
C GLU A 62 -4.98 17.31 8.08
N ILE A 63 -4.35 16.72 7.05
CA ILE A 63 -3.55 15.50 7.20
C ILE A 63 -2.08 15.84 7.40
N GLU A 64 -1.49 15.43 8.53
CA GLU A 64 -0.05 15.45 8.78
C GLU A 64 0.55 14.09 8.46
N ILE A 65 1.51 14.03 7.53
CA ILE A 65 2.16 12.78 7.13
C ILE A 65 3.47 12.63 7.93
N VAL A 66 3.64 11.48 8.58
CA VAL A 66 4.85 11.12 9.34
C VAL A 66 5.57 10.00 8.60
N LEU A 67 6.78 10.30 8.14
CA LEU A 67 7.63 9.33 7.46
C LEU A 67 8.48 8.54 8.47
N PHE A 68 8.34 7.23 8.44
CA PHE A 68 9.15 6.27 9.19
C PHE A 68 10.19 5.61 8.29
N THR A 69 11.23 5.04 8.90
CA THR A 69 12.36 4.42 8.18
C THR A 69 12.47 2.91 8.44
N ASP A 70 11.49 2.33 9.13
CA ASP A 70 11.43 0.92 9.51
C ASP A 70 9.96 0.49 9.66
N TYR A 71 9.71 -0.82 9.66
CA TYR A 71 8.37 -1.40 9.76
C TYR A 71 7.87 -1.62 11.20
N VAL A 72 8.65 -1.26 12.23
CA VAL A 72 8.28 -1.49 13.63
C VAL A 72 7.61 -0.27 14.24
N GLN A 73 8.18 0.92 14.02
CA GLN A 73 7.73 2.16 14.64
C GLN A 73 6.28 2.57 14.29
N PRO A 74 5.77 2.41 13.05
CA PRO A 74 4.45 2.94 12.71
C PRO A 74 3.30 2.29 13.51
N ASN A 75 3.39 1.00 13.82
CA ASN A 75 2.38 0.33 14.66
C ASN A 75 2.52 0.71 16.14
N ILE A 76 3.74 0.89 16.66
CA ILE A 76 3.96 1.40 18.01
C ILE A 76 3.35 2.78 18.16
N SER A 77 3.63 3.68 17.21
CA SER A 77 3.08 5.04 17.19
C SER A 77 1.56 5.06 17.00
N LEU A 78 0.99 4.10 16.28
CA LEU A 78 -0.46 4.00 16.13
C LEU A 78 -1.12 3.53 17.44
N GLN A 79 -0.54 2.51 18.08
CA GLN A 79 -1.04 1.96 19.34
C GLN A 79 -0.93 2.96 20.50
N ASP A 80 0.15 3.74 20.58
CA ASP A 80 0.35 4.73 21.66
C ASP A 80 -0.39 6.07 21.44
N GLY A 81 -0.97 6.26 20.24
CA GLY A 81 -1.72 7.45 19.87
C GLY A 81 -0.88 8.60 19.33
N SER A 82 0.40 8.38 19.02
CA SER A 82 1.26 9.37 18.36
C SER A 82 0.90 9.61 16.89
N VAL A 83 0.29 8.62 16.23
CA VAL A 83 -0.37 8.77 14.92
C VAL A 83 -1.80 8.24 14.98
N ASP A 84 -2.68 8.73 14.10
CA ASP A 84 -4.09 8.36 14.06
C ASP A 84 -4.37 7.18 13.12
N LEU A 85 -3.64 7.17 12.00
CA LEU A 85 -3.66 6.14 10.98
C LEU A 85 -2.22 5.74 10.64
N ASN A 86 -2.04 4.53 10.13
CA ASN A 86 -0.85 4.20 9.35
C ASN A 86 -1.23 3.46 8.07
N ALA A 87 -0.37 3.51 7.07
CA ALA A 87 -0.59 2.87 5.77
C ALA A 87 0.75 2.46 5.15
N PHE A 88 1.33 1.38 5.67
CA PHE A 88 2.66 0.89 5.31
C PHE A 88 2.77 -0.64 5.22
N GLN A 89 1.71 -1.35 5.63
CA GLN A 89 1.77 -2.78 5.95
C GLN A 89 0.63 -3.55 5.29
N HIS A 90 0.84 -4.84 5.12
CA HIS A 90 -0.17 -5.80 4.71
C HIS A 90 -0.88 -6.47 5.89
N VAL A 91 -1.99 -7.16 5.59
CA VAL A 91 -2.85 -7.82 6.59
C VAL A 91 -2.07 -8.85 7.41
N ALA A 92 -1.20 -9.64 6.77
CA ALA A 92 -0.38 -10.62 7.48
C ALA A 92 0.51 -9.94 8.53
N PHE A 93 1.19 -8.85 8.17
CA PHE A 93 2.04 -8.09 9.08
C PHE A 93 1.25 -7.48 10.24
N LEU A 94 0.09 -6.89 9.96
CA LEU A 94 -0.78 -6.31 10.99
C LEU A 94 -1.23 -7.37 12.02
N ASN A 95 -1.62 -8.55 11.54
CA ASN A 95 -2.06 -9.65 12.38
C ASN A 95 -0.90 -10.19 13.24
N ASP A 96 0.27 -10.46 12.64
CA ASP A 96 1.46 -10.92 13.36
C ASP A 96 1.93 -9.90 14.42
N TRP A 97 1.88 -8.61 14.07
CA TRP A 97 2.23 -7.54 15.00
C TRP A 97 1.27 -7.50 16.20
N ASN A 98 -0.04 -7.58 15.98
CA ASN A 98 -1.02 -7.63 17.06
C ASN A 98 -0.81 -8.86 17.97
N ASP A 99 -0.60 -10.04 17.39
CA ASP A 99 -0.35 -11.28 18.13
C ASP A 99 0.93 -11.20 18.97
N SER A 100 1.96 -10.52 18.45
CA SER A 100 3.27 -10.39 19.11
C SER A 100 3.34 -9.27 20.16
N ASN A 101 2.46 -8.27 20.08
CA ASN A 101 2.54 -7.04 20.91
C ASN A 101 1.32 -6.81 21.80
N ASP A 102 0.46 -7.83 21.97
CA ASP A 102 -0.84 -7.70 22.65
C ASP A 102 -1.68 -6.52 22.09
N GLY A 103 -1.57 -6.30 20.77
CA GLY A 103 -2.20 -5.21 20.04
C GLY A 103 -3.61 -5.55 19.56
N ASP A 104 -4.38 -4.53 19.23
CA ASP A 104 -5.72 -4.68 18.64
C ASP A 104 -5.96 -3.70 17.47
N LEU A 105 -4.90 -3.32 16.77
CA LEU A 105 -4.97 -2.48 15.58
C LEU A 105 -5.82 -3.17 14.50
N VAL A 106 -6.63 -2.40 13.78
CA VAL A 106 -7.57 -2.94 12.78
C VAL A 106 -7.43 -2.23 11.44
N PRO A 107 -7.57 -2.95 10.32
CA PRO A 107 -7.66 -2.33 9.01
C PRO A 107 -9.01 -1.61 8.86
N ILE A 108 -9.01 -0.47 8.17
CA ILE A 108 -10.22 0.29 7.82
C ILE A 108 -10.37 0.56 6.31
N GLY A 109 -9.38 0.16 5.51
CA GLY A 109 -9.39 0.23 4.06
C GLY A 109 -8.20 -0.51 3.46
N TYR A 110 -8.38 -1.15 2.29
CA TYR A 110 -7.26 -1.64 1.50
C TYR A 110 -6.63 -0.53 0.65
N THR A 111 -5.34 -0.68 0.38
CA THR A 111 -4.55 0.20 -0.49
C THR A 111 -4.08 -0.55 -1.73
N TYR A 112 -3.01 -1.33 -1.67
CA TYR A 112 -2.44 -2.00 -2.85
C TYR A 112 -1.77 -3.31 -2.49
N VAL A 113 -1.58 -4.17 -3.49
CA VAL A 113 -0.60 -5.24 -3.44
C VAL A 113 0.65 -4.72 -4.14
N THR A 114 1.81 -4.91 -3.50
CA THR A 114 3.12 -4.51 -4.02
C THR A 114 4.02 -5.74 -4.16
N PRO A 115 4.90 -5.83 -5.16
CA PRO A 115 5.82 -6.94 -5.31
C PRO A 115 6.81 -7.08 -4.14
N ILE A 116 7.27 -8.30 -3.92
CA ILE A 116 8.59 -8.54 -3.33
C ILE A 116 9.53 -9.03 -4.43
N GLY A 117 10.71 -8.43 -4.51
CA GLY A 117 11.67 -8.72 -5.58
C GLY A 117 12.92 -9.38 -5.07
N VAL A 118 13.56 -10.19 -5.92
CA VAL A 118 14.92 -10.66 -5.69
C VAL A 118 15.88 -9.81 -6.52
N TYR A 119 16.93 -9.32 -5.90
CA TYR A 119 17.90 -8.40 -6.48
C TYR A 119 19.33 -8.91 -6.27
N SER A 120 20.25 -8.54 -7.16
CA SER A 120 21.66 -8.90 -7.05
C SER A 120 22.59 -7.93 -7.75
N ASP A 121 23.76 -7.67 -7.14
CA ASP A 121 24.90 -7.00 -7.78
C ASP A 121 25.89 -7.99 -8.43
N LYS A 122 25.68 -9.31 -8.26
CA LYS A 122 26.67 -10.36 -8.58
C LYS A 122 26.20 -11.38 -9.61
N ILE A 123 24.90 -11.61 -9.72
CA ILE A 123 24.29 -12.59 -10.63
C ILE A 123 23.16 -11.96 -11.43
N GLU A 124 22.95 -12.46 -12.65
CA GLU A 124 21.88 -11.95 -13.54
C GLU A 124 20.59 -12.78 -13.44
N SER A 125 20.65 -13.96 -12.82
CA SER A 125 19.49 -14.83 -12.60
C SER A 125 19.73 -15.83 -11.46
N LEU A 126 18.65 -16.35 -10.87
CA LEU A 126 18.73 -17.31 -9.76
C LEU A 126 19.37 -18.66 -10.14
N ASP A 127 19.42 -18.99 -11.42
CA ASP A 127 20.13 -20.17 -11.93
C ASP A 127 21.65 -20.08 -11.70
N GLU A 128 22.21 -18.87 -11.58
CA GLU A 128 23.64 -18.63 -11.35
C GLU A 128 24.08 -18.79 -9.90
N LEU A 129 23.13 -18.94 -8.96
CA LEU A 129 23.44 -19.24 -7.55
C LEU A 129 24.34 -20.47 -7.47
N LYS A 130 25.38 -20.39 -6.65
CA LYS A 130 26.36 -21.46 -6.42
C LYS A 130 26.08 -22.17 -5.11
N ASP A 131 26.70 -23.34 -4.99
CA ASP A 131 26.67 -24.11 -3.75
C ASP A 131 27.23 -23.27 -2.59
N GLY A 132 26.44 -23.09 -1.53
CA GLY A 132 26.81 -22.34 -0.33
C GLY A 132 26.74 -20.82 -0.45
N ASP A 133 26.17 -20.28 -1.54
CA ASP A 133 25.94 -18.83 -1.65
C ASP A 133 24.98 -18.34 -0.56
N THR A 134 25.16 -17.08 -0.14
CA THR A 134 24.28 -16.41 0.82
C THR A 134 23.19 -15.64 0.10
N VAL A 135 21.94 -15.81 0.54
CA VAL A 135 20.79 -14.99 0.16
C VAL A 135 20.27 -14.27 1.40
N ALA A 136 20.20 -12.93 1.35
CA ALA A 136 19.62 -12.14 2.42
C ALA A 136 18.10 -12.05 2.30
N ILE A 137 17.38 -12.16 3.42
CA ILE A 137 15.92 -12.08 3.48
C ILE A 137 15.47 -11.21 4.67
N PRO A 138 14.23 -10.67 4.67
CA PRO A 138 13.67 -9.99 5.82
C PRO A 138 13.62 -10.91 7.06
N ASN A 139 13.81 -10.35 8.24
CA ASN A 139 13.83 -11.08 9.52
C ASN A 139 12.52 -11.02 10.31
N ASP A 140 11.53 -10.24 9.86
CA ASP A 140 10.18 -10.33 10.40
C ASP A 140 9.47 -11.58 9.85
N PRO A 141 8.61 -12.25 10.65
CA PRO A 141 8.02 -13.54 10.25
C PRO A 141 7.28 -13.51 8.91
N THR A 142 6.58 -12.41 8.64
CA THR A 142 5.68 -12.30 7.49
C THR A 142 6.43 -12.06 6.18
N ASN A 143 7.38 -11.11 6.16
CA ASN A 143 8.15 -10.82 4.97
C ASN A 143 9.27 -11.86 4.76
N GLY A 144 9.83 -12.43 5.83
CA GLY A 144 10.75 -13.57 5.75
C GLY A 144 10.07 -14.79 5.14
N GLY A 145 8.85 -15.11 5.59
CA GLY A 145 8.03 -16.17 5.00
C GLY A 145 7.70 -15.91 3.53
N ARG A 146 7.23 -14.70 3.21
CA ARG A 146 6.98 -14.30 1.81
C ARG A 146 8.24 -14.41 0.94
N ALA A 147 9.41 -14.07 1.49
CA ALA A 147 10.68 -14.19 0.77
C ALA A 147 11.06 -15.64 0.47
N LEU A 148 10.86 -16.56 1.42
CA LEU A 148 11.08 -17.99 1.19
C LEU A 148 10.11 -18.57 0.15
N LEU A 149 8.84 -18.15 0.20
CA LEU A 149 7.85 -18.53 -0.81
C LEU A 149 8.20 -17.97 -2.20
N ALA A 150 8.72 -16.74 -2.30
CA ALA A 150 9.20 -16.19 -3.56
C ALA A 150 10.37 -17.02 -4.13
N LEU A 151 11.29 -17.49 -3.27
CA LEU A 151 12.39 -18.35 -3.68
C LEU A 151 11.94 -19.77 -4.06
N GLU A 152 10.88 -20.29 -3.42
CA GLU A 152 10.24 -21.54 -3.84
C GLU A 152 9.57 -21.40 -5.20
N LEU A 153 8.81 -20.32 -5.43
CA LEU A 153 8.20 -20.02 -6.73
C LEU A 153 9.26 -19.90 -7.83
N ALA A 154 10.44 -19.37 -7.50
CA ALA A 154 11.57 -19.31 -8.40
C ALA A 154 12.33 -20.63 -8.57
N GLY A 155 11.93 -21.70 -7.87
CA GLY A 155 12.54 -23.04 -7.94
C GLY A 155 13.91 -23.16 -7.27
N VAL A 156 14.26 -22.25 -6.35
CA VAL A 156 15.54 -22.24 -5.64
C VAL A 156 15.54 -23.23 -4.46
N ILE A 157 14.42 -23.29 -3.74
CA ILE A 157 14.19 -24.14 -2.57
C ILE A 157 12.78 -24.76 -2.64
N GLU A 158 12.48 -25.68 -1.73
CA GLU A 158 11.10 -26.11 -1.42
C GLU A 158 10.87 -25.89 0.09
N VAL A 159 9.69 -25.43 0.48
CA VAL A 159 9.27 -25.29 1.88
C VAL A 159 8.18 -26.31 2.24
N ASP A 160 7.93 -26.51 3.53
CA ASP A 160 6.81 -27.36 3.98
C ASP A 160 5.48 -26.61 3.80
N ASP A 161 4.60 -27.13 2.93
CA ASP A 161 3.23 -26.61 2.73
C ASP A 161 2.47 -26.39 4.05
N ALA A 162 2.77 -27.18 5.09
CA ALA A 162 2.13 -27.06 6.40
C ALA A 162 2.46 -25.75 7.14
N ALA A 163 3.52 -25.04 6.73
CA ALA A 163 3.89 -23.74 7.29
C ALA A 163 3.03 -22.57 6.74
N GLY A 164 2.25 -22.81 5.68
CA GLY A 164 1.35 -21.80 5.11
C GLY A 164 2.11 -20.59 4.58
N ILE A 165 1.66 -19.38 4.95
CA ILE A 165 2.24 -18.12 4.43
C ILE A 165 3.41 -17.58 5.27
N LEU A 166 3.76 -18.26 6.38
CA LEU A 166 4.81 -17.85 7.32
C LEU A 166 5.90 -18.93 7.48
N PRO A 167 6.44 -19.53 6.40
CA PRO A 167 7.55 -20.47 6.56
C PRO A 167 8.78 -19.76 7.15
N GLU A 168 9.52 -20.47 7.98
CA GLU A 168 10.84 -20.04 8.46
C GLU A 168 11.93 -20.86 7.74
N VAL A 169 13.20 -20.45 7.89
CA VAL A 169 14.34 -21.20 7.33
C VAL A 169 14.37 -22.66 7.79
N LYS A 170 13.88 -22.94 9.00
CA LYS A 170 13.76 -24.32 9.53
C LYS A 170 12.72 -25.19 8.81
N ASP A 171 11.80 -24.58 8.07
CA ASP A 171 10.71 -25.25 7.36
C ASP A 171 11.07 -25.57 5.90
N ILE A 172 12.31 -25.28 5.47
CA ILE A 172 12.84 -25.65 4.15
C ILE A 172 13.02 -27.18 4.07
N THR A 173 12.35 -27.80 3.11
CA THR A 173 12.36 -29.26 2.88
C THR A 173 13.37 -29.67 1.80
N SER A 174 13.71 -28.78 0.88
CA SER A 174 14.73 -28.99 -0.18
C SER A 174 15.57 -27.73 -0.41
N ASN A 175 16.90 -27.89 -0.41
CA ASN A 175 17.86 -26.82 -0.69
C ASN A 175 19.06 -27.40 -1.46
N PRO A 176 18.92 -27.66 -2.78
CA PRO A 176 19.90 -28.40 -3.56
C PRO A 176 21.26 -27.69 -3.72
N LYS A 177 21.28 -26.36 -3.56
CA LYS A 177 22.49 -25.52 -3.64
C LYS A 177 23.03 -25.14 -2.26
N ASN A 178 22.56 -25.76 -1.16
CA ASN A 178 23.00 -25.45 0.20
C ASN A 178 23.04 -23.93 0.50
N ILE A 179 22.07 -23.18 -0.03
CA ILE A 179 21.97 -21.73 0.14
C ILE A 179 21.92 -21.39 1.63
N GLN A 180 22.70 -20.39 2.02
CA GLN A 180 22.70 -19.85 3.37
C GLN A 180 21.76 -18.64 3.42
N PHE A 181 20.90 -18.58 4.43
CA PHE A 181 19.97 -17.46 4.62
C PHE A 181 20.52 -16.49 5.67
N GLU A 182 20.62 -15.22 5.30
CA GLU A 182 20.97 -14.14 6.22
C GLU A 182 19.72 -13.29 6.49
N GLU A 183 19.15 -13.44 7.68
CA GLU A 183 17.92 -12.74 8.08
C GLU A 183 18.28 -11.35 8.64
N LEU A 184 17.85 -10.29 7.95
CA LEU A 184 18.15 -8.90 8.30
C LEU A 184 16.87 -8.05 8.39
N GLU A 185 16.97 -6.91 9.06
CA GLU A 185 15.89 -5.93 9.05
C GLU A 185 15.67 -5.44 7.60
N ALA A 186 14.41 -5.30 7.18
CA ALA A 186 14.04 -5.08 5.78
C ALA A 186 14.70 -3.82 5.18
N GLY A 187 14.80 -2.74 5.94
CA GLY A 187 15.50 -1.51 5.56
C GLY A 187 17.02 -1.63 5.36
N GLN A 188 17.62 -2.77 5.67
CA GLN A 188 19.05 -3.04 5.49
C GLN A 188 19.38 -3.88 4.24
N LEU A 189 18.39 -4.56 3.65
CA LEU A 189 18.64 -5.59 2.64
C LEU A 189 19.28 -5.06 1.36
N ALA A 190 18.87 -3.89 0.90
CA ALA A 190 19.50 -3.27 -0.28
C ALA A 190 20.99 -2.93 -0.04
N ARG A 191 21.38 -2.63 1.20
CA ARG A 191 22.77 -2.24 1.52
C ARG A 191 23.74 -3.42 1.54
N VAL A 192 23.23 -4.64 1.69
CA VAL A 192 24.06 -5.86 1.75
C VAL A 192 24.24 -6.54 0.39
N LEU A 193 23.59 -6.05 -0.68
CA LEU A 193 23.75 -6.59 -2.04
C LEU A 193 25.21 -6.79 -2.49
N PRO A 194 26.18 -5.91 -2.15
CA PRO A 194 27.59 -6.14 -2.47
C PRO A 194 28.22 -7.34 -1.73
N ASP A 195 27.65 -7.76 -0.60
CA ASP A 195 28.20 -8.78 0.31
C ASP A 195 27.55 -10.16 0.12
N VAL A 196 26.29 -10.21 -0.31
CA VAL A 196 25.54 -11.47 -0.56
C VAL A 196 25.44 -11.81 -2.04
N ALA A 197 24.95 -13.01 -2.39
CA ALA A 197 24.74 -13.40 -3.79
C ALA A 197 23.44 -12.81 -4.35
N ALA A 198 22.40 -12.73 -3.53
CA ALA A 198 21.15 -12.05 -3.83
C ALA A 198 20.48 -11.60 -2.52
N ALA A 199 19.53 -10.67 -2.60
CA ALA A 199 18.67 -10.31 -1.49
C ALA A 199 17.20 -10.26 -1.95
N VAL A 200 16.29 -10.72 -1.12
CA VAL A 200 14.85 -10.57 -1.33
C VAL A 200 14.39 -9.30 -0.61
N ILE A 201 13.88 -8.30 -1.33
CA ILE A 201 13.66 -6.94 -0.81
C ILE A 201 12.22 -6.51 -1.08
N ASN A 202 11.57 -5.94 -0.05
CA ASN A 202 10.28 -5.26 -0.17
C ASN A 202 10.38 -4.05 -1.12
N ASN A 203 9.35 -3.84 -1.95
CA ASN A 203 9.33 -2.75 -2.93
C ASN A 203 9.63 -1.37 -2.31
N THR A 204 9.07 -1.07 -1.13
CA THR A 204 9.33 0.16 -0.35
C THR A 204 10.83 0.45 -0.25
N PHE A 205 11.63 -0.50 0.23
CA PHE A 205 13.07 -0.30 0.43
C PHE A 205 13.88 -0.49 -0.85
N ALA A 206 13.36 -1.22 -1.83
CA ALA A 206 13.97 -1.32 -3.15
C ALA A 206 13.94 0.05 -3.85
N LEU A 207 12.79 0.71 -3.89
CA LEU A 207 12.61 2.04 -4.49
C LEU A 207 13.50 3.10 -3.81
N ASP A 208 13.52 3.13 -2.47
CA ASP A 208 14.39 4.05 -1.70
C ASP A 208 15.89 3.84 -1.98
N ALA A 209 16.29 2.62 -2.35
CA ALA A 209 17.65 2.28 -2.75
C ALA A 209 17.92 2.55 -4.24
N GLY A 210 16.94 3.03 -5.01
CA GLY A 210 17.04 3.25 -6.45
C GLY A 210 16.95 1.97 -7.28
N LEU A 211 16.47 0.87 -6.69
CA LEU A 211 16.10 -0.36 -7.38
C LEU A 211 14.65 -0.26 -7.85
N ASN A 212 14.30 -1.02 -8.89
CA ASN A 212 12.95 -1.08 -9.45
C ASN A 212 12.67 -2.47 -10.03
N GLN A 213 11.47 -2.66 -10.58
CA GLN A 213 11.07 -3.94 -11.19
C GLN A 213 12.01 -4.38 -12.32
N GLU A 214 12.55 -3.45 -13.12
CA GLU A 214 13.48 -3.79 -14.21
C GLU A 214 14.83 -4.34 -13.70
N SER A 215 15.26 -3.92 -12.51
CA SER A 215 16.48 -4.40 -11.86
C SER A 215 16.31 -5.69 -11.07
N ALA A 216 15.07 -6.16 -10.89
CA ALA A 216 14.80 -7.41 -10.19
C ALA A 216 15.14 -8.61 -11.10
N ILE A 217 15.79 -9.63 -10.53
CA ILE A 217 16.04 -10.91 -11.21
C ILE A 217 14.86 -11.88 -11.05
N PHE A 218 13.93 -11.58 -10.13
CA PHE A 218 12.66 -12.26 -9.94
C PHE A 218 11.66 -11.35 -9.20
N LEU A 219 10.38 -11.42 -9.56
CA LEU A 219 9.28 -10.76 -8.86
C LEU A 219 8.21 -11.79 -8.52
N ASP A 220 7.73 -11.81 -7.28
CA ASP A 220 6.66 -12.74 -6.88
C ASP A 220 5.33 -12.45 -7.62
N THR A 221 5.07 -11.19 -7.96
CA THR A 221 3.90 -10.74 -8.72
C THR A 221 3.90 -11.17 -10.18
N ASP A 222 4.98 -11.77 -10.71
CA ASP A 222 4.93 -12.48 -11.99
C ASP A 222 4.08 -13.77 -11.89
N ASN A 223 3.80 -14.22 -10.66
CA ASN A 223 2.95 -15.37 -10.34
C ASN A 223 1.78 -14.94 -9.42
N PRO A 224 0.91 -14.01 -9.85
CA PRO A 224 -0.07 -13.37 -8.96
C PRO A 224 -1.14 -14.34 -8.42
N ALA A 225 -1.33 -15.49 -9.06
CA ALA A 225 -2.26 -16.53 -8.61
C ALA A 225 -1.77 -17.29 -7.36
N GLU A 226 -0.47 -17.20 -7.06
CA GLU A 226 0.17 -17.87 -5.92
C GLU A 226 0.31 -16.93 -4.71
N LEU A 227 -0.04 -15.64 -4.86
CA LEU A 227 0.05 -14.67 -3.79
C LEU A 227 -1.15 -14.77 -2.85
N SER A 228 -0.89 -14.74 -1.54
CA SER A 228 -1.93 -14.67 -0.53
C SER A 228 -2.69 -13.34 -0.60
N ASP A 229 -4.01 -13.39 -0.40
CA ASP A 229 -4.83 -12.20 -0.19
C ASP A 229 -4.40 -11.41 1.06
N ASP A 230 -3.70 -12.04 2.01
CA ASP A 230 -3.17 -11.38 3.21
C ASP A 230 -1.99 -10.42 2.90
N TYR A 231 -1.48 -10.40 1.67
CA TYR A 231 -0.47 -9.44 1.21
C TYR A 231 -1.05 -8.11 0.69
N LYS A 232 -2.38 -7.91 0.80
CA LYS A 232 -3.00 -6.61 0.54
C LYS A 232 -2.59 -5.62 1.63
N ASN A 233 -2.01 -4.50 1.22
CA ASN A 233 -1.70 -3.38 2.12
C ASN A 233 -2.98 -2.71 2.61
N VAL A 234 -2.93 -2.16 3.82
CA VAL A 234 -4.08 -1.59 4.52
C VAL A 234 -3.76 -0.21 5.10
N ILE A 235 -4.80 0.59 5.21
CA ILE A 235 -4.88 1.70 6.15
C ILE A 235 -5.36 1.12 7.47
N ALA A 236 -4.56 1.22 8.52
CA ALA A 236 -4.89 0.71 9.85
C ALA A 236 -5.16 1.85 10.84
N THR A 237 -5.99 1.56 11.84
CA THR A 237 -6.24 2.43 12.99
C THR A 237 -6.41 1.62 14.27
N ARG A 238 -6.59 2.28 15.42
CA ARG A 238 -6.93 1.60 16.67
C ARG A 238 -8.36 1.08 16.63
N LYS A 239 -8.64 -0.03 17.31
CA LYS A 239 -9.97 -0.65 17.32
C LYS A 239 -11.12 0.28 17.67
N ASP A 240 -10.92 1.16 18.66
CA ASP A 240 -11.94 2.09 19.13
C ASP A 240 -12.26 3.18 18.10
N ASP A 241 -11.36 3.43 17.15
CA ASP A 241 -11.49 4.44 16.10
C ASP A 241 -11.96 3.86 14.76
N LYS A 242 -12.24 2.55 14.69
CA LYS A 242 -12.59 1.87 13.43
C LYS A 242 -13.80 2.44 12.70
N ASP A 243 -14.75 3.02 13.44
CA ASP A 243 -15.99 3.59 12.91
C ASP A 243 -15.95 5.12 12.89
N ASN A 244 -14.77 5.73 13.09
CA ASN A 244 -14.57 7.17 13.03
C ASN A 244 -14.92 7.70 11.63
N GLU A 245 -15.91 8.59 11.55
CA GLU A 245 -16.43 9.12 10.29
C GLU A 245 -15.37 9.90 9.49
N VAL A 246 -14.44 10.58 10.16
CA VAL A 246 -13.32 11.29 9.51
C VAL A 246 -12.38 10.27 8.87
N TYR A 247 -12.02 9.21 9.59
CA TYR A 247 -11.08 8.20 9.09
C TYR A 247 -11.68 7.41 7.92
N ARG A 248 -12.95 7.01 8.02
CA ARG A 248 -13.66 6.34 6.91
C ARG A 248 -13.79 7.26 5.70
N PHE A 249 -13.93 8.57 5.90
CA PHE A 249 -13.90 9.51 4.78
C PHE A 249 -12.51 9.64 4.15
N ILE A 250 -11.44 9.67 4.95
CA ILE A 250 -10.06 9.62 4.42
C ILE A 250 -9.83 8.37 3.57
N VAL A 251 -10.32 7.20 4.00
CA VAL A 251 -10.27 5.97 3.17
C VAL A 251 -10.96 6.19 1.82
N SER A 252 -12.13 6.83 1.80
CA SER A 252 -12.82 7.13 0.53
C SER A 252 -12.08 8.12 -0.37
N LEU A 253 -11.26 9.01 0.22
CA LEU A 253 -10.38 9.89 -0.54
C LEU A 253 -9.17 9.16 -1.12
N TYR A 254 -8.67 8.13 -0.41
CA TYR A 254 -7.62 7.25 -0.89
C TYR A 254 -8.10 6.34 -2.03
N GLN A 255 -9.29 5.78 -1.93
CA GLN A 255 -9.79 4.77 -2.87
C GLN A 255 -10.39 5.37 -4.15
N THR A 256 -9.60 6.13 -4.91
CA THR A 256 -10.03 6.80 -6.15
C THR A 256 -9.15 6.50 -7.35
N ASP A 257 -9.66 6.76 -8.55
CA ASP A 257 -8.91 6.63 -9.80
C ASP A 257 -7.65 7.51 -9.82
N GLU A 258 -7.71 8.71 -9.24
CA GLU A 258 -6.57 9.63 -9.14
C GLU A 258 -5.45 9.06 -8.27
N VAL A 259 -5.78 8.47 -7.11
CA VAL A 259 -4.79 7.83 -6.23
C VAL A 259 -4.25 6.56 -6.89
N LYS A 260 -5.09 5.81 -7.62
CA LYS A 260 -4.65 4.68 -8.44
C LYS A 260 -3.64 5.10 -9.52
N GLU A 261 -3.88 6.22 -10.20
CA GLU A 261 -2.92 6.78 -11.16
C GLU A 261 -1.62 7.19 -10.48
N LYS A 262 -1.70 7.83 -9.30
CA LYS A 262 -0.52 8.23 -8.54
C LYS A 262 0.29 7.01 -8.04
N LEU A 263 -0.37 5.97 -7.55
CA LEU A 263 0.26 4.70 -7.17
C LEU A 263 1.05 4.10 -8.33
N ALA A 264 0.45 4.03 -9.52
CA ALA A 264 1.14 3.52 -10.71
C ALA A 264 2.33 4.40 -11.12
N GLU A 265 2.23 5.73 -10.97
CA GLU A 265 3.32 6.66 -11.26
C GLU A 265 4.52 6.46 -10.33
N VAL A 266 4.30 6.42 -9.00
CA VAL A 266 5.39 6.39 -8.02
C VAL A 266 6.05 5.01 -7.88
N SER A 267 5.33 3.94 -8.24
CA SER A 267 5.82 2.56 -8.15
C SER A 267 6.33 1.99 -9.48
N ASP A 268 6.36 2.80 -10.54
CA ASP A 268 6.62 2.34 -11.92
C ASP A 268 5.69 1.17 -12.32
N GLY A 269 4.43 1.26 -11.90
CA GLY A 269 3.38 0.26 -12.13
C GLY A 269 3.44 -0.99 -11.24
N GLY A 270 4.33 -1.03 -10.24
CA GLY A 270 4.49 -2.18 -9.34
C GLY A 270 3.36 -2.30 -8.32
N ASP A 271 2.81 -1.18 -7.88
CA ASP A 271 1.72 -1.17 -6.91
C ASP A 271 0.38 -1.30 -7.62
N VAL A 272 -0.31 -2.41 -7.35
CA VAL A 272 -1.62 -2.71 -7.92
C VAL A 272 -2.70 -2.43 -6.89
N PRO A 273 -3.67 -1.53 -7.17
CA PRO A 273 -4.80 -1.26 -6.28
C PRO A 273 -5.49 -2.54 -5.81
N ALA A 274 -5.75 -2.63 -4.51
CA ALA A 274 -6.29 -3.82 -3.87
C ALA A 274 -7.69 -3.61 -3.27
N TRP A 275 -8.30 -2.44 -3.47
CA TRP A 275 -9.64 -2.14 -2.97
C TRP A 275 -10.74 -2.44 -3.99
N SER A 276 -11.94 -2.66 -3.47
CA SER A 276 -13.18 -2.82 -4.23
C SER A 276 -14.36 -2.18 -3.48
N ASP A 277 -15.45 -1.90 -4.22
CA ASP A 277 -16.70 -1.42 -3.62
C ASP A 277 -17.37 -2.44 -2.66
N GLN A 278 -16.82 -3.66 -2.53
CA GLN A 278 -17.38 -4.78 -1.76
C GLN A 278 -16.47 -5.25 -0.62
N ASP A 279 -15.42 -4.50 -0.29
CA ASP A 279 -14.50 -4.90 0.78
C ASP A 279 -15.24 -4.88 2.14
N ASP A 280 -15.14 -5.99 2.88
CA ASP A 280 -15.72 -6.14 4.23
C ASP A 280 -14.58 -6.05 5.26
N LEU A 281 -14.35 -4.83 5.78
CA LEU A 281 -13.32 -4.47 6.77
C LEU A 281 -13.91 -3.86 8.05
#